data_AF-A0A4S2GZK2-F1
#
_entry.id   AF-A0A4S2GZK2-F1
#
_cell.length_a   1.000
_cell.length_b   1.000
_cell.length_c   1.000
_cell.angle_alpha   90.00
_cell.angle_beta   90.00
_cell.angle_gamma   90.00
#
_symmetry.space_group_name_H-M   'P 1'
#
loop_
_entity.id
_entity.type
_entity.pdbx_description
1 polymer ?
#
loop_
_entity_poly.entity_id
_entity_poly.type
_entity_poly.pdbx_seq_one_letter_code
_entity_poly.pdbx_strand_id
1 'polypeptide(L)'
;MKTGFLSFVGLAAALVAPAHAQELQPFQQAALDRVLASYPAEERAMLRPQLEMMFSQMDAATIAMMEEAMMNQAEPVEDDLDYEEASEDDLAFNTAQYEPIATAYFEIGTAFDAFVAQAAARHAPEAPYAVWGQAWRYELPSLDVFELDLGADPRAYLARIEMMAPHDGRYRFDLPAAPTGFDTAGVEAALAEAFEAYQALGERFETRIRALAAADDHDGAHEHEGQARGELAAIEERLSARLQALAPMDRGEIAEALMNGQRLN
;
A
#
# COMPACT_ATOMS: atom_id res chain seq x y z
N MET A 1 -37.94 -62.06 -8.99
CA MET A 1 -36.82 -62.14 -8.02
C MET A 1 -36.11 -60.79 -8.07
N LYS A 2 -36.34 -59.93 -7.07
CA LYS A 2 -35.45 -59.65 -5.90
C LYS A 2 -34.12 -58.98 -6.33
N THR A 3 -33.98 -57.64 -6.22
CA THR A 3 -33.34 -56.85 -5.11
C THR A 3 -31.84 -57.15 -4.92
N GLY A 4 -30.88 -56.23 -4.72
CA GLY A 4 -30.80 -54.78 -4.43
C GLY A 4 -29.36 -54.28 -4.74
N PHE A 5 -29.09 -52.99 -4.97
CA PHE A 5 -28.81 -51.86 -4.06
C PHE A 5 -27.54 -51.92 -3.18
N LEU A 6 -26.87 -50.74 -3.10
CA LEU A 6 -25.73 -50.26 -2.26
C LEU A 6 -24.37 -50.25 -2.99
N SER A 7 -23.84 -49.13 -3.50
CA SER A 7 -23.37 -47.89 -2.85
C SER A 7 -22.50 -48.12 -1.61
N PHE A 8 -21.20 -47.87 -1.73
CA PHE A 8 -20.36 -47.38 -0.63
C PHE A 8 -19.26 -46.47 -1.16
N VAL A 9 -19.33 -45.23 -0.67
CA VAL A 9 -18.31 -44.18 -0.69
C VAL A 9 -17.17 -44.60 0.24
N GLY A 10 -15.91 -44.41 -0.19
CA GLY A 10 -14.71 -44.60 0.62
C GLY A 10 -13.88 -43.32 0.63
N LEU A 11 -14.04 -42.55 1.72
CA LEU A 11 -13.40 -41.28 2.02
C LEU A 11 -11.94 -41.48 2.51
N ALA A 12 -11.06 -40.61 2.01
CA ALA A 12 -9.82 -40.03 2.56
C ALA A 12 -8.96 -40.76 3.62
N ALA A 13 -7.64 -40.72 3.38
CA ALA A 13 -6.66 -40.45 4.44
C ALA A 13 -5.45 -39.71 3.83
N ALA A 14 -5.57 -38.39 3.68
CA ALA A 14 -4.41 -37.52 3.52
C ALA A 14 -3.69 -37.46 4.86
N LEU A 15 -2.44 -37.93 4.89
CA LEU A 15 -1.54 -37.82 6.03
C LEU A 15 -1.19 -36.35 6.24
N VAL A 16 -1.95 -35.66 7.10
CA VAL A 16 -1.51 -34.43 7.75
C VAL A 16 -0.44 -34.86 8.77
N ALA A 17 0.82 -34.52 8.50
CA ALA A 17 1.87 -34.64 9.50
C ALA A 17 1.49 -33.82 10.74
N PRO A 18 1.71 -34.31 11.97
CA PRO A 18 1.49 -33.49 13.15
C PRO A 18 2.46 -32.31 13.09
N ALA A 19 1.92 -31.09 13.06
CA ALA A 19 2.69 -29.92 13.44
C ALA A 19 3.21 -30.21 14.85
N HIS A 20 4.52 -30.39 15.00
CA HIS A 20 5.13 -30.47 16.31
C HIS A 20 4.84 -29.14 17.01
N ALA A 21 3.99 -29.19 18.04
CA ALA A 21 3.80 -28.08 18.96
C ALA A 21 5.19 -27.68 19.48
N GLN A 22 5.64 -26.50 19.07
CA GLN A 22 6.91 -25.97 19.51
C GLN A 22 6.78 -25.71 21.01
N GLU A 23 7.60 -26.39 21.81
CA GLU A 23 7.50 -26.29 23.27
C GLU A 23 7.82 -24.85 23.70
N LEU A 24 6.82 -24.18 24.26
CA LEU A 24 6.94 -22.79 24.70
C LEU A 24 7.91 -22.71 25.89
N GLN A 25 8.74 -21.68 25.90
CA GLN A 25 9.55 -21.37 27.06
C GLN A 25 8.65 -20.98 28.26
N PRO A 26 9.10 -21.15 29.52
CA PRO A 26 8.24 -20.94 30.68
C PRO A 26 7.57 -19.56 30.74
N PHE A 27 8.23 -18.48 30.29
CA PHE A 27 7.63 -17.15 30.24
C PHE A 27 6.59 -17.01 29.12
N GLN A 28 6.79 -17.67 27.96
CA GLN A 28 5.82 -17.70 26.86
C GLN A 28 4.56 -18.47 27.30
N GLN A 29 4.72 -19.59 27.99
CA GLN A 29 3.61 -20.36 28.55
C GLN A 29 2.82 -19.55 29.59
N ALA A 30 3.51 -18.89 30.52
CA ALA A 30 2.88 -18.07 31.54
C ALA A 30 2.13 -16.86 30.96
N ALA A 31 2.58 -16.31 29.83
CA ALA A 31 1.90 -15.22 29.12
C ALA A 31 0.69 -15.73 28.34
N LEU A 32 0.81 -16.85 27.64
CA LEU A 32 -0.29 -17.54 26.97
C LEU A 32 -1.43 -17.87 27.92
N ASP A 33 -1.14 -18.44 29.09
CA ASP A 33 -2.18 -18.82 30.06
C ASP A 33 -2.88 -17.59 30.66
N ARG A 34 -2.19 -16.45 30.78
CA ARG A 34 -2.80 -15.17 31.19
C ARG A 34 -3.72 -14.60 30.12
N VAL A 35 -3.30 -14.61 28.85
CA VAL A 35 -4.14 -14.17 27.74
C VAL A 35 -5.35 -15.10 27.59
N LEU A 36 -5.17 -16.42 27.65
CA LEU A 36 -6.30 -17.35 27.59
C LEU A 36 -7.28 -17.19 28.76
N ALA A 37 -6.81 -16.71 29.92
CA ALA A 37 -7.68 -16.43 31.05
C ALA A 37 -8.64 -15.26 30.79
N SER A 38 -8.32 -14.32 29.89
CA SER A 38 -9.22 -13.21 29.53
C SER A 38 -10.34 -13.61 28.57
N TYR A 39 -10.32 -14.83 28.02
CA TYR A 39 -11.39 -15.35 27.15
C TYR A 39 -12.36 -16.28 27.91
N PRO A 40 -13.64 -16.35 27.49
CA PRO A 40 -14.59 -17.36 27.97
C PRO A 40 -14.07 -18.78 27.77
N ALA A 41 -14.40 -19.70 28.68
CA ALA A 41 -13.86 -21.06 28.68
C ALA A 41 -14.11 -21.84 27.37
N GLU A 42 -15.21 -21.54 26.69
CA GLU A 42 -15.63 -22.18 25.44
C GLU A 42 -14.73 -21.79 24.24
N GLU A 43 -14.13 -20.58 24.28
CA GLU A 43 -13.29 -20.05 23.20
C GLU A 43 -11.81 -20.40 23.36
N ARG A 44 -11.37 -20.69 24.60
CA ARG A 44 -9.96 -20.97 24.92
C ARG A 44 -9.38 -22.13 24.11
N ALA A 45 -10.16 -23.20 23.90
CA ALA A 45 -9.69 -24.38 23.18
C ALA A 45 -9.43 -24.09 21.69
N MET A 46 -10.22 -23.18 21.10
CA MET A 46 -10.07 -22.77 19.71
C MET A 46 -8.92 -21.77 19.53
N LEU A 47 -8.76 -20.84 20.48
CA LEU A 47 -7.76 -19.77 20.40
C LEU A 47 -6.35 -20.23 20.80
N ARG A 48 -6.26 -21.22 21.70
CA ARG A 48 -4.98 -21.76 22.20
C ARG A 48 -3.95 -22.06 21.10
N PRO A 49 -4.24 -22.83 20.03
CA PRO A 49 -3.23 -23.13 19.02
C PRO A 49 -2.75 -21.91 18.22
N GLN A 50 -3.61 -20.92 17.98
CA GLN A 50 -3.20 -19.68 17.31
C GLN A 50 -2.30 -18.83 18.21
N LEU A 51 -2.67 -18.70 19.48
CA LEU A 51 -1.88 -17.96 20.46
C LEU A 51 -0.54 -18.67 20.75
N GLU A 52 -0.52 -19.99 20.84
CA GLU A 52 0.72 -20.77 21.01
C GLU A 52 1.73 -20.48 19.89
N MET A 53 1.28 -20.44 18.64
CA MET A 53 2.13 -20.11 17.49
C MET A 53 2.62 -18.65 17.50
N MET A 54 1.81 -17.73 18.04
CA MET A 54 2.21 -16.33 18.21
C MET A 54 3.27 -16.19 19.31
N PHE A 55 3.03 -16.78 20.47
CA PHE A 55 3.93 -16.71 21.62
C PHE A 55 5.26 -17.43 21.40
N SER A 56 5.31 -18.48 20.57
CA SER A 56 6.57 -19.20 20.30
C SER A 56 7.61 -18.33 19.58
N GLN A 57 7.16 -17.30 18.86
CA GLN A 57 8.00 -16.38 18.09
C GLN A 57 8.42 -15.13 18.87
N MET A 58 7.89 -14.93 20.08
CA MET A 58 8.15 -13.75 20.89
C MET A 58 9.27 -13.98 21.91
N ASP A 59 10.16 -13.00 22.05
CA ASP A 59 11.15 -12.97 23.12
C ASP A 59 10.57 -12.41 24.43
N ALA A 60 11.34 -12.51 25.52
CA ALA A 60 10.92 -12.08 26.83
C ALA A 60 10.66 -10.56 26.93
N ALA A 61 11.36 -9.74 26.14
CA ALA A 61 11.19 -8.30 26.14
C ALA A 61 9.88 -7.89 25.46
N THR A 62 9.55 -8.53 24.34
CA THR A 62 8.31 -8.33 23.60
C THR A 62 7.09 -8.73 24.44
N ILE A 63 7.17 -9.86 25.16
CA ILE A 63 6.11 -10.30 26.07
C ILE A 63 5.95 -9.33 27.24
N ALA A 64 7.04 -8.85 27.84
CA ALA A 64 6.97 -7.87 28.93
C ALA A 64 6.31 -6.56 28.48
N MET A 65 6.64 -6.06 27.28
CA MET A 65 5.99 -4.88 26.71
C MET A 65 4.50 -5.09 26.44
N MET A 66 4.12 -6.26 25.93
CA MET A 66 2.72 -6.59 25.69
C MET A 66 1.94 -6.69 27.01
N GLU A 67 2.53 -7.29 28.04
CA GLU A 67 1.93 -7.37 29.37
C GLU A 67 1.79 -6.00 30.03
N GLU A 68 2.79 -5.13 29.88
CA GLU A 68 2.72 -3.75 30.36
C GLU A 68 1.63 -2.97 29.62
N ALA A 69 1.49 -3.16 28.30
CA ALA A 69 0.41 -2.55 27.52
C ALA A 69 -0.97 -3.07 27.95
N MET A 70 -1.11 -4.35 28.30
CA MET A 70 -2.36 -4.92 28.80
C MET A 70 -2.67 -4.46 30.23
N MET A 71 -1.67 -4.32 31.10
CA MET A 71 -1.86 -3.83 32.48
C MET A 71 -2.13 -2.32 32.54
N ASN A 72 -1.63 -1.57 31.55
CA ASN A 72 -1.89 -0.15 31.38
C ASN A 72 -3.07 0.15 30.44
N GLN A 73 -3.81 -0.87 30.00
CA GLN A 73 -5.18 -0.62 29.57
C GLN A 73 -5.96 -0.19 30.81
N ALA A 74 -6.12 1.13 30.95
CA ALA A 74 -7.21 1.68 31.73
C ALA A 74 -8.48 0.88 31.37
N GLU A 75 -9.26 0.50 32.39
CA GLU A 75 -10.53 -0.18 32.15
C GLU A 75 -11.25 0.50 30.99
N PRO A 76 -11.85 -0.27 30.05
CA PRO A 76 -12.67 0.34 29.04
C PRO A 76 -13.68 1.18 29.81
N VAL A 77 -13.60 2.50 29.64
CA VAL A 77 -14.72 3.35 29.99
C VAL A 77 -15.85 2.72 29.16
N GLU A 78 -16.81 2.09 29.83
CA GLU A 78 -18.13 1.89 29.23
C GLU A 78 -18.55 3.32 28.85
N ASP A 79 -18.29 3.69 27.61
CA ASP A 79 -18.89 4.83 26.96
C ASP A 79 -20.38 4.49 26.84
N ASP A 80 -21.10 4.55 27.96
CA ASP A 80 -22.51 4.96 28.01
C ASP A 80 -22.60 6.46 27.68
N LEU A 81 -21.80 6.92 26.72
CA LEU A 81 -22.09 8.13 26.00
C LEU A 81 -23.21 7.74 25.04
N ASP A 82 -24.42 8.18 25.36
CA ASP A 82 -25.51 8.38 24.41
C ASP A 82 -24.96 9.29 23.28
N TYR A 83 -24.14 8.72 22.38
CA TYR A 83 -23.85 9.33 21.11
C TYR A 83 -25.18 9.27 20.38
N GLU A 84 -25.91 10.38 20.40
CA GLU A 84 -27.05 10.58 19.49
C GLU A 84 -26.57 10.15 18.10
N GLU A 85 -27.12 9.03 17.62
CA GLU A 85 -26.79 8.50 16.30
C GLU A 85 -27.05 9.62 15.30
N ALA A 86 -26.03 9.95 14.50
CA ALA A 86 -26.15 11.07 13.58
C ALA A 86 -27.39 10.88 12.72
N SER A 87 -28.23 11.91 12.64
CA SER A 87 -29.40 11.85 11.77
C SER A 87 -28.94 11.77 10.31
N GLU A 88 -29.81 11.25 9.43
CA GLU A 88 -29.54 11.28 7.98
C GLU A 88 -29.28 12.72 7.48
N ASP A 89 -29.93 13.71 8.08
CA ASP A 89 -29.72 15.14 7.77
C ASP A 89 -28.33 15.62 8.20
N ASP A 90 -27.76 15.10 9.28
CA ASP A 90 -26.41 15.45 9.74
C ASP A 90 -25.34 14.84 8.85
N LEU A 91 -25.51 13.58 8.47
CA LEU A 91 -24.62 12.92 7.51
C LEU A 91 -24.71 13.60 6.15
N ALA A 92 -25.90 13.94 5.66
CA ALA A 92 -26.07 14.69 4.42
C ALA A 92 -25.43 16.08 4.47
N PHE A 93 -25.48 16.77 5.63
CA PHE A 93 -24.79 18.04 5.83
C PHE A 93 -23.26 17.89 5.74
N ASN A 94 -22.72 16.82 6.33
CA ASN A 94 -21.28 16.52 6.26
C ASN A 94 -20.87 16.23 4.81
N THR A 95 -21.57 15.31 4.14
CA THR A 95 -21.31 14.89 2.75
C THR A 95 -21.36 16.07 1.78
N ALA A 96 -22.33 16.97 1.92
CA ALA A 96 -22.48 18.13 1.04
C ALA A 96 -21.27 19.09 1.06
N GLN A 97 -20.42 19.04 2.10
CA GLN A 97 -19.21 19.87 2.18
C GLN A 97 -18.05 19.28 1.38
N TYR A 98 -17.76 17.98 1.56
CA TYR A 98 -16.56 17.36 0.99
C TYR A 98 -16.77 16.71 -0.38
N GLU A 99 -17.97 16.22 -0.68
CA GLU A 99 -18.24 15.49 -1.94
C GLU A 99 -17.88 16.32 -3.18
N PRO A 100 -18.23 17.63 -3.30
CA PRO A 100 -17.86 18.42 -4.47
C PRO A 100 -16.33 18.59 -4.63
N ILE A 101 -15.62 18.72 -3.50
CA ILE A 101 -14.17 18.94 -3.48
C ILE A 101 -13.45 17.64 -3.81
N ALA A 102 -13.88 16.53 -3.21
CA ALA A 102 -13.35 15.20 -3.49
C ALA A 102 -13.60 14.79 -4.96
N THR A 103 -14.77 15.11 -5.50
CA THR A 103 -15.08 14.89 -6.93
C THR A 103 -14.16 15.70 -7.83
N ALA A 104 -14.01 17.00 -7.57
CA ALA A 104 -13.10 17.85 -8.34
C ALA A 104 -11.64 17.37 -8.27
N TYR A 105 -11.21 16.90 -7.09
CA TYR A 105 -9.87 16.31 -6.94
C TYR A 105 -9.71 15.03 -7.76
N PHE A 106 -10.70 14.13 -7.73
CA PHE A 106 -10.68 12.91 -8.54
C PHE A 106 -10.56 13.22 -10.03
N GLU A 107 -11.37 14.16 -10.53
CA GLU A 107 -11.36 14.57 -11.94
C GLU A 107 -10.00 15.18 -12.35
N ILE A 108 -9.48 16.12 -11.57
CA ILE A 108 -8.21 16.79 -11.88
C ILE A 108 -7.01 15.84 -11.71
N GLY A 109 -7.02 14.95 -10.71
CA GLY A 109 -5.98 13.95 -10.54
C GLY A 109 -5.97 12.91 -11.66
N THR A 110 -7.14 12.46 -12.12
CA THR A 110 -7.25 11.58 -13.30
C THR A 110 -6.73 12.28 -14.56
N ALA A 111 -7.04 13.57 -14.73
CA ALA A 111 -6.52 14.37 -15.84
C ALA A 111 -4.99 14.57 -15.74
N PHE A 112 -4.44 14.71 -14.54
CA PHE A 112 -3.01 14.77 -14.28
C PHE A 112 -2.32 13.46 -14.70
N ASP A 113 -2.77 12.31 -14.19
CA ASP A 113 -2.19 11.00 -14.52
C ASP A 113 -2.27 10.74 -16.04
N ALA A 114 -3.41 11.04 -16.67
CA ALA A 114 -3.58 10.92 -18.11
C ALA A 114 -2.65 11.83 -18.90
N PHE A 115 -2.36 13.04 -18.41
CA PHE A 115 -1.40 13.95 -19.03
C PHE A 115 0.03 13.46 -18.86
N VAL A 116 0.42 13.01 -17.66
CA VAL A 116 1.74 12.44 -17.37
C VAL A 116 2.02 11.26 -18.27
N ALA A 117 1.09 10.32 -18.41
CA ALA A 117 1.24 9.15 -19.28
C ALA A 117 1.42 9.56 -20.76
N GLN A 118 0.61 10.50 -21.26
CA GLN A 118 0.72 11.00 -22.63
C GLN A 118 2.02 11.79 -22.88
N ALA A 119 2.47 12.56 -21.90
CA ALA A 119 3.71 13.31 -21.99
C ALA A 119 4.93 12.38 -21.93
N ALA A 120 4.94 11.41 -21.02
CA ALA A 120 5.99 10.41 -20.91
C ALA A 120 6.16 9.63 -22.22
N ALA A 121 5.06 9.21 -22.85
CA ALA A 121 5.08 8.50 -24.13
C ALA A 121 5.72 9.30 -25.29
N ARG A 122 5.74 10.64 -25.21
CA ARG A 122 6.39 11.50 -26.22
C ARG A 122 7.91 11.58 -26.07
N HIS A 123 8.43 11.33 -24.86
CA HIS A 123 9.85 11.41 -24.54
C HIS A 123 10.53 10.04 -24.39
N ALA A 124 9.73 8.98 -24.24
CA ALA A 124 10.23 7.62 -24.13
C ALA A 124 11.03 7.19 -25.37
N PRO A 125 12.16 6.48 -25.20
CA PRO A 125 12.90 5.93 -26.33
C PRO A 125 12.08 4.87 -27.06
N GLU A 126 12.28 4.75 -28.38
CA GLU A 126 11.55 3.81 -29.24
C GLU A 126 11.79 2.33 -28.88
N ALA A 127 12.94 2.03 -28.29
CA ALA A 127 13.34 0.68 -27.91
C ALA A 127 13.97 0.69 -26.50
N PRO A 128 13.80 -0.39 -25.72
CA PRO A 128 14.48 -0.54 -24.44
C PRO A 128 15.98 -0.73 -24.64
N TYR A 129 16.78 -0.20 -23.72
CA TYR A 129 18.23 -0.37 -23.74
C TYR A 129 18.61 -1.77 -23.27
N ALA A 130 18.97 -2.63 -24.22
CA ALA A 130 19.30 -4.01 -23.92
C ALA A 130 20.37 -4.57 -24.86
N VAL A 131 21.26 -5.39 -24.31
CA VAL A 131 22.37 -5.99 -25.05
C VAL A 131 22.40 -7.49 -24.78
N TRP A 132 22.40 -8.27 -25.87
CA TRP A 132 22.58 -9.73 -25.81
C TRP A 132 24.07 -10.08 -25.73
N GLY A 133 24.43 -10.91 -24.76
CA GLY A 133 25.70 -11.64 -24.73
C GLY A 133 25.56 -13.04 -25.34
N GLN A 134 26.55 -13.91 -25.10
CA GLN A 134 26.55 -15.26 -25.67
C GLN A 134 25.45 -16.17 -25.08
N ALA A 135 25.02 -15.94 -23.83
CA ALA A 135 23.97 -16.74 -23.17
C ALA A 135 22.99 -15.95 -22.26
N TRP A 136 23.16 -14.64 -22.13
CA TRP A 136 22.35 -13.77 -21.26
C TRP A 136 21.97 -12.48 -21.99
N ARG A 137 20.98 -11.76 -21.45
CA ARG A 137 20.59 -10.42 -21.87
C ARG A 137 20.76 -9.50 -20.67
N TYR A 138 21.52 -8.43 -20.86
CA TYR A 138 21.58 -7.34 -19.91
C TYR A 138 20.58 -6.27 -20.34
N GLU A 139 19.85 -5.72 -19.39
CA GLU A 139 18.84 -4.71 -19.68
C GLU A 139 18.82 -3.60 -18.64
N LEU A 140 18.62 -2.39 -19.13
CA LEU A 140 18.19 -1.27 -18.31
C LEU A 140 16.66 -1.21 -18.40
N PRO A 141 15.93 -1.35 -17.27
CA PRO A 141 14.48 -1.21 -17.26
C PRO A 141 14.04 0.16 -17.80
N SER A 142 12.81 0.22 -18.32
CA SER A 142 12.17 1.49 -18.64
C SER A 142 12.07 2.38 -17.41
N LEU A 143 12.22 3.69 -17.61
CA LEU A 143 11.98 4.68 -16.58
C LEU A 143 10.55 4.56 -16.03
N ASP A 144 10.42 4.30 -14.74
CA ASP A 144 9.13 4.32 -14.05
C ASP A 144 8.68 5.76 -13.79
N VAL A 145 7.39 6.01 -13.98
CA VAL A 145 6.81 7.36 -13.87
C VAL A 145 5.75 7.34 -12.78
N PHE A 146 5.83 8.33 -11.90
CA PHE A 146 4.89 8.52 -10.80
C PHE A 146 3.43 8.65 -11.30
N GLU A 147 2.53 7.98 -10.60
CA GLU A 147 1.08 8.06 -10.75
C GLU A 147 0.45 8.37 -9.39
N LEU A 148 -0.62 9.17 -9.35
CA LEU A 148 -1.37 9.43 -8.12
C LEU A 148 -2.20 8.22 -7.66
N ASP A 149 -2.49 7.30 -8.57
CA ASP A 149 -3.30 6.10 -8.38
C ASP A 149 -4.61 6.40 -7.62
N LEU A 150 -5.44 7.28 -8.21
CA LEU A 150 -6.79 7.59 -7.73
C LEU A 150 -7.78 6.43 -7.78
N GLY A 151 -7.41 5.33 -8.42
CA GLY A 151 -8.33 4.27 -8.80
C GLY A 151 -9.22 4.68 -9.96
N ALA A 152 -9.85 3.71 -10.61
CA ALA A 152 -10.64 3.95 -11.83
C ALA A 152 -12.09 4.41 -11.57
N ASP A 153 -12.61 4.24 -10.35
CA ASP A 153 -14.00 4.49 -10.03
C ASP A 153 -14.16 5.69 -9.07
N PRO A 154 -14.82 6.78 -9.50
CA PRO A 154 -15.08 7.94 -8.63
C PRO A 154 -15.89 7.56 -7.39
N ARG A 155 -16.78 6.55 -7.45
CA ARG A 155 -17.57 6.13 -6.28
C ARG A 155 -16.70 5.45 -5.24
N ALA A 156 -15.80 4.56 -5.67
CA ALA A 156 -14.84 3.93 -4.77
C ALA A 156 -13.85 4.93 -4.17
N TYR A 157 -13.51 6.00 -4.90
CA TYR A 157 -12.76 7.12 -4.36
C TYR A 157 -13.55 7.88 -3.28
N LEU A 158 -14.78 8.29 -3.59
CA LEU A 158 -15.65 8.99 -2.63
C LEU A 158 -15.92 8.16 -1.37
N ALA A 159 -16.16 6.86 -1.50
CA ALA A 159 -16.35 5.97 -0.35
C ALA A 159 -15.12 5.93 0.59
N ARG A 160 -13.90 5.99 0.04
CA ARG A 160 -12.67 6.09 0.85
C ARG A 160 -12.57 7.41 1.60
N ILE A 161 -13.02 8.50 0.98
CA ILE A 161 -13.06 9.83 1.61
C ILE A 161 -14.13 9.86 2.71
N GLU A 162 -15.31 9.31 2.43
CA GLU A 162 -16.42 9.21 3.39
C GLU A 162 -16.00 8.46 4.66
N MET A 163 -15.22 7.36 4.54
CA MET A 163 -14.67 6.63 5.69
C MET A 163 -13.76 7.46 6.61
N MET A 164 -13.27 8.61 6.16
CA MET A 164 -12.43 9.52 6.97
C MET A 164 -13.26 10.58 7.70
N ALA A 165 -14.52 10.78 7.30
CA ALA A 165 -15.40 11.76 7.91
C ALA A 165 -16.02 11.19 9.21
N PRO A 166 -16.18 12.01 10.26
CA PRO A 166 -16.93 11.61 11.45
C PRO A 166 -18.41 11.31 11.12
N HIS A 167 -18.95 10.27 11.77
CA HIS A 167 -20.32 9.77 11.57
C HIS A 167 -21.21 9.88 12.82
N ASP A 168 -20.74 10.56 13.87
CA ASP A 168 -21.40 10.67 15.18
C ASP A 168 -22.10 12.03 15.39
N GLY A 169 -22.28 12.80 14.31
CA GLY A 169 -23.07 14.03 14.35
C GLY A 169 -22.81 14.95 13.16
N ARG A 170 -23.16 16.21 13.34
CA ARG A 170 -22.94 17.27 12.36
C ARG A 170 -21.58 17.91 12.54
N TYR A 171 -20.81 18.04 11.47
CA TYR A 171 -19.46 18.58 11.49
C TYR A 171 -19.29 19.68 10.46
N ARG A 172 -18.47 20.67 10.80
CA ARG A 172 -17.92 21.63 9.85
C ARG A 172 -16.46 21.29 9.57
N PHE A 173 -16.12 21.16 8.30
CA PHE A 173 -14.76 20.85 7.87
C PHE A 173 -14.08 22.12 7.32
N ASP A 174 -12.79 22.27 7.59
CA ASP A 174 -11.96 23.32 6.99
C ASP A 174 -11.28 22.76 5.74
N LEU A 175 -12.06 22.58 4.68
CA LEU A 175 -11.62 21.91 3.47
C LEU A 175 -10.80 22.86 2.57
N PRO A 176 -9.77 22.36 1.88
CA PRO A 176 -9.04 23.14 0.90
C PRO A 176 -9.96 23.53 -0.27
N ALA A 177 -9.58 24.58 -1.01
CA ALA A 177 -10.29 24.93 -2.22
C ALA A 177 -10.18 23.82 -3.27
N ALA A 178 -11.27 23.57 -4.00
CA ALA A 178 -11.27 22.59 -5.09
C ALA A 178 -10.18 22.93 -6.12
N PRO A 179 -9.34 21.96 -6.54
CA PRO A 179 -8.33 22.22 -7.55
C PRO A 179 -9.01 22.51 -8.89
N THR A 180 -8.41 23.39 -9.68
CA THR A 180 -8.93 23.78 -11.01
C THR A 180 -8.00 23.40 -12.16
N GLY A 181 -6.81 22.88 -11.85
CA GLY A 181 -5.81 22.48 -12.83
C GLY A 181 -4.47 22.15 -12.17
N PHE A 182 -3.47 21.91 -13.01
CA PHE A 182 -2.08 21.64 -12.63
C PHE A 182 -1.13 22.27 -13.65
N ASP A 183 0.13 22.44 -13.28
CA ASP A 183 1.15 23.05 -14.15
C ASP A 183 1.63 22.06 -15.22
N THR A 184 0.93 22.04 -16.35
CA THR A 184 1.26 21.17 -17.50
C THR A 184 2.67 21.42 -18.05
N ALA A 185 3.13 22.68 -18.04
CA ALA A 185 4.47 23.02 -18.53
C ALA A 185 5.55 22.53 -17.57
N GLY A 186 5.32 22.64 -16.26
CA GLY A 186 6.19 22.08 -15.23
C GLY A 186 6.31 20.57 -15.33
N VAL A 187 5.18 19.87 -15.52
CA VAL A 187 5.15 18.41 -15.70
C VAL A 187 5.91 17.99 -16.96
N GLU A 188 5.66 18.65 -18.09
CA GLU A 188 6.36 18.39 -19.35
C GLU A 188 7.88 18.57 -19.20
N ALA A 189 8.30 19.65 -18.54
CA ALA A 189 9.71 19.94 -18.33
C ALA A 189 10.39 18.90 -17.41
N ALA A 190 9.71 18.47 -16.34
CA ALA A 190 10.22 17.43 -15.44
C ALA A 190 10.40 16.09 -16.17
N LEU A 191 9.43 15.69 -17.00
CA LEU A 191 9.51 14.48 -17.81
C LEU A 191 10.63 14.58 -18.85
N ALA A 192 10.70 15.69 -19.60
CA ALA A 192 11.74 15.88 -20.60
C ALA A 192 13.16 15.76 -20.00
N GLU A 193 13.40 16.40 -18.85
CA GLU A 193 14.68 16.31 -18.14
C GLU A 193 15.01 14.88 -17.68
N ALA A 194 14.03 14.17 -17.12
CA ALA A 194 14.22 12.79 -16.66
C ALA A 194 14.48 11.82 -17.83
N PHE A 195 13.76 11.97 -18.94
CA PHE A 195 13.96 11.17 -20.13
C PHE A 195 15.27 11.49 -20.85
N GLU A 196 15.73 12.75 -20.87
CA GLU A 196 17.06 13.11 -21.36
C GLU A 196 18.16 12.41 -20.53
N ALA A 197 18.04 12.46 -19.19
CA ALA A 197 18.97 11.77 -18.30
C ALA A 197 18.95 10.24 -18.49
N TYR A 198 17.75 9.66 -18.64
CA TYR A 198 17.56 8.23 -18.90
C TYR A 198 18.16 7.81 -20.24
N GLN A 199 17.96 8.59 -21.31
CA GLN A 199 18.54 8.30 -22.62
C GLN A 199 20.07 8.33 -22.56
N ALA A 200 20.64 9.37 -21.93
CA ALA A 200 22.08 9.46 -21.74
C ALA A 200 22.65 8.29 -20.92
N LEU A 201 21.92 7.79 -19.91
CA LEU A 201 22.29 6.60 -19.16
C LEU A 201 22.22 5.34 -20.02
N GLY A 202 21.14 5.16 -20.77
CA GLY A 202 20.92 4.02 -21.66
C GLY A 202 22.00 3.87 -22.74
N GLU A 203 22.39 4.98 -23.37
CA GLU A 203 23.47 4.99 -24.37
C GLU A 203 24.84 4.59 -23.78
N ARG A 204 25.15 5.09 -22.57
CA ARG A 204 26.37 4.70 -21.84
C ARG A 204 26.34 3.22 -21.46
N PHE A 205 25.21 2.77 -20.94
CA PHE A 205 24.97 1.38 -20.55
C PHE A 205 25.19 0.44 -21.74
N GLU A 206 24.52 0.67 -22.88
CA GLU A 206 24.67 -0.19 -24.05
C GLU A 206 26.12 -0.23 -24.55
N THR A 207 26.76 0.92 -24.64
CA THR A 207 28.15 1.02 -25.11
C THR A 207 29.08 0.20 -24.21
N ARG A 208 28.93 0.33 -22.89
CA ARG A 208 29.78 -0.36 -21.92
C ARG A 208 29.50 -1.85 -21.89
N ILE A 209 28.23 -2.26 -21.86
CA ILE A 209 27.85 -3.68 -21.85
C ILE A 209 28.29 -4.38 -23.14
N ARG A 210 28.13 -3.76 -24.32
CA ARG A 210 28.63 -4.34 -25.58
C ARG A 210 30.13 -4.62 -25.53
N ALA A 211 30.92 -3.69 -24.97
CA ALA A 211 32.36 -3.86 -24.82
C ALA A 211 32.73 -5.00 -23.86
N LEU A 212 32.04 -5.10 -22.72
CA LEU A 212 32.26 -6.15 -21.72
C LEU A 212 31.83 -7.53 -22.23
N ALA A 213 30.67 -7.61 -22.89
CA ALA A 213 30.17 -8.83 -23.49
C ALA A 213 31.09 -9.34 -24.62
N ALA A 214 31.66 -8.44 -25.43
CA ALA A 214 32.64 -8.80 -26.46
C ALA A 214 33.98 -9.28 -25.90
N ALA A 215 34.29 -8.93 -24.64
CA ALA A 215 35.48 -9.38 -23.92
C ALA A 215 35.23 -10.64 -23.06
N ASP A 216 34.02 -11.21 -23.13
CA ASP A 216 33.54 -12.29 -22.26
C ASP A 216 33.68 -11.98 -20.73
N ASP A 217 33.62 -10.69 -20.37
CA ASP A 217 33.66 -10.22 -18.97
C ASP A 217 32.24 -10.09 -18.40
N HIS A 218 31.68 -11.22 -17.95
CA HIS A 218 30.30 -11.29 -17.48
C HIS A 218 30.11 -10.69 -16.09
N ASP A 219 31.11 -10.84 -15.23
CA ASP A 219 31.09 -10.27 -13.88
C ASP A 219 31.10 -8.74 -13.97
N GLY A 220 31.98 -8.17 -14.80
CA GLY A 220 32.01 -6.73 -15.05
C GLY A 220 30.73 -6.19 -15.69
N ALA A 221 30.09 -6.96 -16.59
CA ALA A 221 28.83 -6.57 -17.19
C ALA A 221 27.66 -6.60 -16.19
N HIS A 222 27.61 -7.60 -15.30
CA HIS A 222 26.60 -7.65 -14.24
C HIS A 222 26.79 -6.53 -13.20
N GLU A 223 28.04 -6.24 -12.81
CA GLU A 223 28.36 -5.11 -11.93
C GLU A 223 27.89 -3.80 -12.56
N HIS A 224 28.17 -3.59 -13.84
CA HIS A 224 27.76 -2.38 -14.55
C HIS A 224 26.24 -2.26 -14.70
N GLU A 225 25.53 -3.37 -14.90
CA GLU A 225 24.07 -3.40 -14.88
C GLU A 225 23.53 -2.96 -13.51
N GLY A 226 24.08 -3.47 -12.42
CA GLY A 226 23.72 -3.03 -11.05
C GLY A 226 23.96 -1.54 -10.82
N GLN A 227 25.09 -1.01 -11.29
CA GLN A 227 25.40 0.43 -11.21
C GLN A 227 24.39 1.26 -12.01
N ALA A 228 24.10 0.87 -13.25
CA ALA A 228 23.15 1.58 -14.10
C ALA A 228 21.73 1.56 -13.51
N ARG A 229 21.31 0.45 -12.88
CA ARG A 229 20.03 0.38 -12.14
C ARG A 229 20.01 1.33 -10.94
N GLY A 230 21.11 1.47 -10.22
CA GLY A 230 21.23 2.47 -9.14
C GLY A 230 21.12 3.91 -9.64
N GLU A 231 21.76 4.23 -10.77
CA GLU A 231 21.62 5.54 -11.41
C GLU A 231 20.19 5.80 -11.90
N LEU A 232 19.53 4.77 -12.47
CA LEU A 232 18.12 4.84 -12.89
C LEU A 232 17.19 5.15 -11.70
N ALA A 233 17.33 4.43 -10.59
CA ALA A 233 16.53 4.66 -9.39
C ALA A 233 16.65 6.12 -8.88
N ALA A 234 17.84 6.72 -8.97
CA ALA A 234 18.04 8.12 -8.62
C ALA A 234 17.39 9.10 -9.61
N ILE A 235 17.23 8.72 -10.88
CA ILE A 235 16.45 9.50 -11.87
C ILE A 235 14.96 9.41 -11.51
N GLU A 236 14.47 8.20 -11.24
CA GLU A 236 13.07 7.93 -10.87
C GLU A 236 12.67 8.66 -9.58
N GLU A 237 13.50 8.63 -8.54
CA GLU A 237 13.25 9.33 -7.28
C GLU A 237 13.11 10.85 -7.51
N ARG A 238 14.01 11.46 -8.29
CA ARG A 238 13.94 12.88 -8.62
C ARG A 238 12.71 13.23 -9.45
N LEU A 239 12.36 12.39 -10.43
CA LEU A 239 11.16 12.59 -11.24
C LEU A 239 9.91 12.51 -10.37
N SER A 240 9.80 11.46 -9.55
CA SER A 240 8.69 11.23 -8.63
C SER A 240 8.49 12.40 -7.67
N ALA A 241 9.55 12.87 -7.03
CA ALA A 241 9.49 14.03 -6.13
C ALA A 241 9.00 15.31 -6.85
N ARG A 242 9.43 15.54 -8.10
CA ARG A 242 8.98 16.68 -8.89
C ARG A 242 7.53 16.56 -9.32
N LEU A 243 7.10 15.38 -9.78
CA LEU A 243 5.71 15.16 -10.19
C LEU A 243 4.76 15.24 -9.00
N GLN A 244 5.16 14.72 -7.84
CA GLN A 244 4.40 14.86 -6.58
C GLN A 244 4.24 16.34 -6.19
N ALA A 245 5.30 17.15 -6.30
CA ALA A 245 5.23 18.58 -6.01
C ALA A 245 4.38 19.38 -7.01
N LEU A 246 4.18 18.86 -8.22
CA LEU A 246 3.36 19.46 -9.28
C LEU A 246 1.93 18.90 -9.31
N ALA A 247 1.65 17.89 -8.50
CA ALA A 247 0.33 17.27 -8.43
C ALA A 247 -0.72 18.29 -7.92
N PRO A 248 -1.97 18.19 -8.39
CA PRO A 248 -3.01 19.18 -8.12
C PRO A 248 -3.43 19.32 -6.64
N MET A 249 -3.06 18.39 -5.74
CA MET A 249 -3.12 18.51 -4.28
C MET A 249 -2.51 17.26 -3.63
N ASP A 250 -2.09 17.36 -2.37
CA ASP A 250 -1.81 16.20 -1.51
C ASP A 250 -3.13 15.65 -0.95
N ARG A 251 -3.39 14.34 -1.15
CA ARG A 251 -4.54 13.64 -0.55
C ARG A 251 -4.60 13.81 0.97
N GLY A 252 -3.46 14.04 1.60
CA GLY A 252 -3.35 14.29 3.03
C GLY A 252 -4.20 15.48 3.49
N GLU A 253 -4.35 16.53 2.69
CA GLU A 253 -5.05 17.76 3.11
C GLU A 253 -6.55 17.54 3.29
N ILE A 254 -7.21 16.80 2.38
CA ILE A 254 -8.64 16.47 2.51
C ILE A 254 -8.84 15.53 3.70
N ALA A 255 -7.98 14.50 3.83
CA ALA A 255 -8.07 13.55 4.94
C ALA A 255 -7.90 14.24 6.30
N GLU A 256 -6.91 15.12 6.41
CA GLU A 256 -6.63 15.91 7.62
C GLU A 256 -7.79 16.85 7.96
N ALA A 257 -8.37 17.52 6.97
CA ALA A 257 -9.53 18.39 7.17
C ALA A 257 -10.77 17.62 7.66
N LEU A 258 -10.98 16.40 7.17
CA LEU A 258 -12.09 15.54 7.61
C LEU A 258 -11.88 15.02 9.04
N MET A 259 -10.69 14.50 9.34
CA MET A 259 -10.37 13.97 10.67
C MET A 259 -10.39 15.05 11.75
N ASN A 260 -10.08 16.30 11.41
CA ASN A 260 -10.05 17.43 12.34
C ASN A 260 -11.32 18.30 12.29
N GLY A 261 -12.42 17.79 11.74
CA GLY A 261 -13.70 18.51 11.65
C GLY A 261 -14.20 18.99 13.01
N GLN A 262 -14.84 20.16 13.05
CA GLN A 262 -15.46 20.70 14.25
C GLN A 262 -16.92 20.25 14.37
N ARG A 263 -17.25 19.49 15.42
CA ARG A 263 -18.64 19.13 15.72
C ARG A 263 -19.48 20.39 15.99
N LEU A 264 -20.67 20.44 15.40
CA LEU A 264 -21.66 21.49 15.61
C LEU A 264 -22.69 21.00 16.63
N ASN A 265 -23.00 21.83 17.62
CA ASN A 265 -24.04 21.59 18.62
C ASN A 265 -25.39 22.15 18.16
#